data_AF-A0A5M3MTL2-F1
#
_entry.id   AF-A0A5M3MTL2-F1
#
_cell.length_a   1.000
_cell.length_b   1.000
_cell.length_c   1.000
_cell.angle_alpha   90.00
_cell.angle_beta   90.00
_cell.angle_gamma   90.00
#
_symmetry.space_group_name_H-M   'P 1'
#
loop_
_entity.id
_entity.type
_entity.pdbx_description
1 polymer ?
#
loop_
_entity_poly.entity_id
_entity_poly.type
_entity_poly.pdbx_seq_one_letter_code
_entity_poly.pdbx_strand_id
1 'polypeptide(L)' 'MCINTCLAYTGPFAPFEKCPTCGKDRYESCKSSHNKKVLRCMFTTIPIGPQIQALWQHSKSAKRMHYH' A
#
# COMPACT_ATOMS: atom_id res chain seq x y z
N MET A 1 -4.16 -2.39 -4.18
CA MET A 1 -5.24 -2.18 -3.20
C MET A 1 -6.56 -2.01 -3.94
N CYS A 2 -7.72 -2.17 -3.28
CA CYS A 2 -8.98 -1.72 -3.88
C CYS A 2 -8.93 -0.19 -4.09
N ILE A 3 -9.51 0.31 -5.19
CA ILE A 3 -9.55 1.76 -5.47
C ILE A 3 -10.33 2.57 -4.43
N ASN A 4 -11.28 1.93 -3.75
CA ASN A 4 -12.03 2.51 -2.63
C ASN A 4 -11.39 2.19 -1.27
N THR A 5 -10.12 1.75 -1.26
CA THR A 5 -9.35 1.40 -0.06
C THR A 5 -10.00 0.36 0.88
N CYS A 6 -11.04 -0.36 0.43
CA CYS A 6 -11.77 -1.33 1.24
C CYS A 6 -10.89 -2.50 1.74
N LEU A 7 -9.94 -2.96 0.91
CA LEU A 7 -8.98 -4.00 1.28
C LEU A 7 -7.70 -3.92 0.45
N ALA A 8 -6.65 -4.53 0.99
CA ALA A 8 -5.40 -4.78 0.29
C ALA A 8 -5.42 -6.21 -0.30
N TYR A 9 -5.03 -6.32 -1.58
CA TYR A 9 -4.89 -7.61 -2.27
C TYR A 9 -3.56 -8.27 -1.93
N THR A 10 -3.39 -8.64 -0.66
CA THR A 10 -2.21 -9.29 -0.11
C THR A 10 -2.62 -10.54 0.69
N GLY A 11 -1.69 -11.48 0.88
CA GLY A 11 -1.95 -12.70 1.64
C GLY A 11 -3.16 -13.49 1.12
N PRO A 12 -4.16 -13.80 1.97
CA PRO A 12 -5.37 -14.53 1.56
C PRO A 12 -6.19 -13.87 0.44
N PHE A 13 -6.08 -12.54 0.31
CA PHE A 13 -6.80 -11.77 -0.71
C PHE A 13 -5.98 -11.57 -1.99
N ALA A 14 -4.75 -12.09 -2.06
CA ALA A 14 -3.91 -12.02 -3.25
C ALA A 14 -4.54 -12.57 -4.54
N PRO A 15 -5.32 -13.68 -4.53
CA PRO A 15 -5.91 -14.22 -5.76
C PRO A 15 -7.17 -13.47 -6.21
N PHE A 16 -7.66 -12.50 -5.44
CA PHE A 16 -8.90 -11.81 -5.76
C PHE A 16 -8.66 -10.77 -6.86
N GLU A 17 -9.49 -10.84 -7.91
CA GLU A 17 -9.51 -9.85 -8.99
C GLU A 17 -10.61 -8.80 -8.82
N LYS A 18 -11.61 -9.09 -7.97
CA LYS A 18 -12.68 -8.17 -7.58
C LYS A 18 -12.72 -8.01 -6.07
N CYS A 19 -13.06 -6.81 -5.64
CA CYS A 19 -13.23 -6.51 -4.22
C CYS A 19 -14.50 -7.21 -3.69
N PRO A 20 -14.42 -8.12 -2.69
CA PRO A 20 -15.59 -8.76 -2.10
C PRO A 20 -16.52 -7.76 -1.38
N THR A 21 -16.01 -6.59 -0.97
CA THR A 21 -16.80 -5.59 -0.24
C THR A 21 -17.56 -4.64 -1.16
N CYS A 22 -16.94 -4.16 -2.24
CA CYS A 22 -17.52 -3.12 -3.10
C CYS A 22 -17.65 -3.50 -4.58
N GLY A 23 -17.28 -4.74 -4.95
CA GLY A 23 -17.43 -5.29 -6.29
C GLY A 23 -16.50 -4.70 -7.36
N LYS A 24 -15.70 -3.67 -7.04
CA LYS A 24 -14.80 -3.01 -7.99
C LYS A 24 -13.66 -3.94 -8.44
N ASP A 25 -13.36 -3.88 -9.72
CA ASP A 25 -12.22 -4.59 -10.32
C ASP A 25 -10.88 -4.07 -9.79
N ARG A 26 -9.94 -4.98 -9.62
CA ARG A 26 -8.54 -4.70 -9.27
C ARG A 26 -7.75 -4.10 -10.43
N TYR A 27 -8.10 -4.47 -11.65
CA TYR A 27 -7.39 -4.08 -12.88
C TYR A 27 -8.24 -3.12 -13.73
N GLU A 28 -7.59 -2.26 -14.50
CA GLU A 28 -8.30 -1.42 -15.48
C GLU A 28 -8.78 -2.26 -16.67
N SER A 29 -10.00 -1.99 -17.13
CA SER A 29 -10.59 -2.65 -18.30
C SER A 29 -10.17 -2.01 -19.63
N CYS A 30 -9.39 -0.92 -19.61
CA CYS A 30 -9.10 -0.14 -20.81
C CYS A 30 -7.98 -0.74 -21.66
N LYS A 31 -8.41 -1.42 -22.73
CA LYS A 31 -7.89 -1.37 -24.11
C LYS A 31 -6.41 -0.96 -24.25
N SER A 32 -5.52 -1.94 -24.32
CA SER A 32 -4.22 -1.75 -24.99
C SER A 32 -3.79 -3.09 -25.53
N SER A 33 -3.74 -3.18 -26.87
CA SER A 33 -3.08 -4.09 -27.83
C SER A 33 -2.36 -5.38 -27.39
N HIS A 34 -1.99 -5.55 -26.13
CA HIS A 34 -1.27 -6.70 -25.60
C HIS A 34 -1.70 -6.91 -24.15
N ASN A 35 -2.45 -7.98 -23.84
CA ASN A 35 -2.68 -8.72 -22.57
C ASN A 35 -2.07 -8.22 -21.21
N LYS A 36 -1.88 -6.92 -20.99
CA LYS A 36 -1.23 -6.36 -19.81
C LYS A 36 -2.30 -5.91 -18.83
N LYS A 37 -2.41 -6.66 -17.73
CA LYS A 37 -3.25 -6.29 -16.58
C LYS A 37 -2.60 -5.09 -15.86
N VAL A 38 -3.15 -3.90 -16.03
CA VAL A 38 -2.71 -2.68 -15.32
C VAL A 38 -3.49 -2.57 -14.01
N LEU A 39 -2.77 -2.50 -12.88
CA LEU A 39 -3.38 -2.33 -11.54
C LEU A 39 -3.98 -0.93 -11.41
N ARG A 40 -5.22 -0.84 -10.94
CA ARG A 40 -5.91 0.44 -10.69
C ARG A 40 -5.35 1.24 -9.52
N CYS A 41 -4.75 0.55 -8.55
CA CYS A 41 -4.26 1.16 -7.33
C CYS A 41 -3.14 0.30 -6.74
N MET A 42 -1.95 0.89 -6.66
CA MET A 42 -0.78 0.31 -6.01
C MET A 42 -0.63 0.94 -4.62
N PHE A 43 -0.30 0.10 -3.63
CA PHE A 43 0.02 0.59 -2.29
C PHE A 43 1.52 0.47 -2.10
N THR A 44 2.16 1.57 -1.72
CA THR A 44 3.59 1.61 -1.43
C THR A 44 3.78 1.42 0.07
N THR A 45 4.53 0.39 0.46
CA THR A 45 4.90 0.19 1.87
C THR A 45 6.00 1.17 2.23
N ILE A 46 5.72 2.03 3.21
CA ILE A 46 6.73 2.91 3.82
C ILE A 46 7.27 2.18 5.06
N PRO A 47 8.54 1.72 5.06
CA PRO A 47 9.08 0.98 6.19
C PRO A 47 9.34 1.93 7.37
N ILE A 48 8.56 1.77 8.44
CA ILE A 48 8.61 2.65 9.62
C ILE A 48 9.90 2.44 10.43
N GLY A 49 10.40 1.21 10.52
CA GLY A 49 11.59 0.87 11.32
C GLY A 49 12.82 1.73 11.00
N PRO A 50 13.29 1.76 9.74
CA PRO A 50 14.41 2.61 9.32
C PRO A 50 14.16 4.10 9.56
N GLN A 51 12.92 4.56 9.40
CA GLN A 51 12.56 5.96 9.67
C GLN A 51 12.72 6.29 11.15
N ILE A 52 12.24 5.43 12.04
CA ILE A 52 12.42 5.58 13.49
C ILE A 52 13.91 5.54 13.84
N GLN A 53 14.67 4.57 13.31
CA GLN A 53 16.11 4.46 13.56
C GLN A 53 16.86 5.75 13.17
N ALA A 54 16.54 6.34 12.01
CA ALA A 54 17.11 7.61 11.60
C ALA A 54 16.73 8.77 12.55
N LEU A 55 15.49 8.80 13.06
CA LEU A 55 15.06 9.82 14.04
C LEU A 55 15.82 9.70 15.38
N TRP A 56 16.20 8.49 15.80
CA TRP A 56 17.00 8.27 17.00
C TRP A 56 18.50 8.51 16.82
N GLN A 57 18.99 8.59 15.58
CA GLN A 57 20.43 8.71 15.29
C GLN A 57 21.03 10.05 15.76
N HIS A 58 20.27 11.14 15.77
CA HIS A 58 20.76 12.47 16.14
C HIS A 58 20.24 12.90 17.52
N SER A 59 21.11 13.43 18.38
CA SER A 59 20.78 13.74 19.78
C SER A 59 19.58 14.68 19.95
N LYS A 60 19.46 15.70 19.10
CA LYS A 60 18.33 16.64 19.11
C LYS A 60 17.00 15.99 18.72
N SER A 61 17.00 15.09 17.72
CA SER A 61 15.78 14.40 17.29
C SER A 61 15.41 13.31 18.28
N ALA A 62 16.39 12.56 18.82
CA ALA A 62 16.19 11.58 19.87
C ALA A 62 15.53 12.20 21.11
N LYS A 63 15.98 13.37 21.57
CA LYS A 63 15.33 14.11 22.68
C LYS A 63 13.85 14.42 22.41
N ARG A 64 13.48 14.72 21.15
CA ARG A 64 12.09 14.97 20.74
C ARG A 64 11.24 13.71 20.59
N MET A 65 11.87 12.54 20.49
CA MET A 65 11.19 11.25 20.43
C MET A 65 10.81 10.71 21.81
N HIS A 66 11.38 11.27 22.89
CA HIS A 66 10.95 10.96 24.25
C HIS A 66 9.57 11.56 24.54
N TYR A 67 8.71 10.78 25.18
CA TYR A 67 7.44 11.26 25.70
C TYR A 67 7.71 12.21 26.89
N HIS A 68 7.08 13.37 26.90
CA HIS A 68 7.16 14.36 27.97
C HIS A 68 5.93 14.30 28.87
#